data_AF-A0A961TT47-F1
#
_entry.id   AF-A0A961TT47-F1
#
_cell.length_a   1.000
_cell.length_b   1.000
_cell.length_c   1.000
_cell.angle_alpha   90.00
_cell.angle_beta   90.00
_cell.angle_gamma   90.00
#
_symmetry.space_group_name_H-M   'P 1'
#
loop_
_entity.id
_entity.type
_entity.pdbx_description
1 polymer ?
#
loop_
_entity_poly.entity_id
_entity_poly.type
_entity_poly.pdbx_seq_one_letter_code
_entity_poly.pdbx_strand_id
1 'polypeptide(L)'
;MSYIALAHGPLKGLDYRANRPFKDWRRPEMLERIEEWLGLDPPRLELATLALDELNIRGLNRAHAALPLFVEAGIPPIGWLPAARRNVLEQLRPPATRRGRGRLYVILRDGYTESNGHYGAYVGVTGKRVEDRFVEHRRGIRAGRGLKHHGIELLYSLFAWANPIPGGS
;
A
#
# COMPACT_ATOMS: atom_id res chain seq x y z
N MET A 1 -2.02 12.40 -10.81
CA MET A 1 -1.37 11.91 -12.05
C MET A 1 -2.19 10.72 -12.57
N SER A 2 -2.11 10.34 -13.85
CA SER A 2 -2.85 9.16 -14.36
C SER A 2 -1.90 7.99 -14.58
N TYR A 3 -1.95 6.99 -13.70
CA TYR A 3 -1.17 5.76 -13.82
C TYR A 3 -1.82 4.71 -14.71
N ILE A 4 -1.04 3.80 -15.28
CA ILE A 4 -1.59 2.67 -16.03
C ILE A 4 -2.44 1.74 -15.14
N ALA A 5 -3.41 1.04 -15.74
CA ALA A 5 -4.29 0.12 -15.03
C ALA A 5 -3.60 -1.24 -14.77
N LEU A 6 -2.56 -1.23 -13.92
CA LEU A 6 -1.74 -2.39 -13.56
C LEU A 6 -1.74 -2.59 -12.03
N ALA A 7 -1.96 -3.82 -11.57
CA ALA A 7 -1.79 -4.19 -10.17
C ALA A 7 -0.40 -4.80 -9.96
N HIS A 8 0.42 -4.20 -9.10
CA HIS A 8 1.57 -4.90 -8.52
C HIS A 8 1.08 -5.94 -7.51
N GLY A 9 1.72 -7.11 -7.48
CA GLY A 9 1.51 -8.09 -6.42
C GLY A 9 2.19 -7.70 -5.09
N PRO A 10 1.98 -8.49 -4.02
CA PRO A 10 2.75 -8.31 -2.79
C PRO A 10 4.24 -8.58 -3.03
N LEU A 11 5.12 -7.89 -2.31
CA LEU A 11 6.55 -8.15 -2.38
C LEU A 11 6.84 -9.56 -1.85
N LYS A 12 7.40 -10.43 -2.72
CA LYS A 12 7.72 -11.81 -2.36
C LYS A 12 8.73 -11.83 -1.21
N GLY A 13 8.43 -12.60 -0.17
CA GLY A 13 9.31 -12.74 1.00
C GLY A 13 9.16 -11.66 2.07
N LEU A 14 8.32 -10.63 1.85
CA LEU A 14 8.03 -9.63 2.88
C LEU A 14 6.92 -10.12 3.81
N ASP A 15 7.18 -10.10 5.12
CA ASP A 15 6.13 -10.37 6.13
C ASP A 15 5.28 -9.11 6.36
N TYR A 16 4.12 -9.06 5.72
CA TYR A 16 3.16 -7.96 5.89
C TYR A 16 2.44 -7.99 7.25
N ARG A 17 2.71 -8.93 8.14
CA ARG A 17 2.18 -8.94 9.51
C ARG A 17 3.20 -8.49 10.55
N ALA A 18 4.48 -8.39 10.18
CA ALA A 18 5.51 -7.87 11.06
C ALA A 18 5.30 -6.37 11.30
N ASN A 19 5.47 -5.94 12.56
CA ASN A 19 5.46 -4.51 12.93
C ASN A 19 6.54 -3.71 12.20
N ARG A 20 7.65 -4.35 11.84
CA ARG A 20 8.78 -3.78 11.11
C ARG A 20 9.16 -4.70 9.95
N PRO A 21 8.46 -4.64 8.80
CA PRO A 21 8.65 -5.58 7.68
C PRO A 21 10.07 -5.54 7.10
N PHE A 22 10.73 -4.39 7.18
CA PHE A 22 12.06 -4.15 6.64
C PHE A 22 13.17 -4.20 7.69
N LYS A 23 12.90 -4.67 8.92
CA LYS A 23 13.88 -4.66 10.05
C LYS A 23 15.24 -5.32 9.71
N ASP A 24 15.24 -6.31 8.83
CA ASP A 24 16.43 -7.09 8.48
C ASP A 24 17.11 -6.58 7.19
N TRP A 25 16.50 -5.61 6.48
CA TRP A 25 17.06 -5.05 5.26
C TRP A 25 18.18 -4.07 5.57
N ARG A 26 19.19 -4.00 4.70
CA ARG A 26 20.31 -3.06 4.87
C ARG A 26 19.93 -1.68 4.36
N ARG A 27 20.54 -0.63 4.90
CA ARG A 27 20.26 0.77 4.50
C ARG A 27 20.50 1.00 3.00
N PRO A 28 21.64 0.63 2.40
CA PRO A 28 21.88 0.87 0.98
C PRO A 28 20.82 0.19 0.09
N GLU A 29 20.48 -1.06 0.42
CA GLU A 29 19.43 -1.83 -0.27
C GLU A 29 18.05 -1.16 -0.16
N MET A 30 17.69 -0.62 1.01
CA MET A 30 16.41 0.11 1.13
C MET A 30 16.38 1.39 0.29
N LEU A 31 17.48 2.14 0.21
CA LEU A 31 17.54 3.38 -0.59
C LEU A 31 17.39 3.09 -2.09
N GLU A 32 18.15 2.11 -2.60
CA GLU A 32 18.05 1.64 -3.99
C GLU A 32 16.62 1.19 -4.32
N ARG A 33 15.98 0.46 -3.41
CA ARG A 33 14.62 -0.05 -3.61
C ARG A 33 13.56 1.04 -3.52
N ILE A 34 13.74 2.04 -2.66
CA ILE A 34 12.86 3.22 -2.62
C ILE A 34 12.89 3.93 -3.98
N GLU A 35 14.08 4.20 -4.51
CA GLU A 35 14.26 4.84 -5.82
C GLU A 35 13.58 4.01 -6.93
N GLU A 36 13.86 2.70 -6.99
CA GLU A 36 13.24 1.78 -7.96
C GLU A 36 11.70 1.82 -7.87
N TRP A 37 11.15 1.70 -6.66
CA TRP A 37 9.70 1.66 -6.45
C TRP A 37 8.98 2.95 -6.79
N LEU A 38 9.62 4.10 -6.56
CA LEU A 38 9.08 5.41 -6.92
C LEU A 38 9.11 5.64 -8.44
N GLY A 39 10.08 5.05 -9.15
CA GLY A 39 10.20 5.14 -10.60
C GLY A 39 9.26 4.26 -11.42
N LEU A 40 8.45 3.39 -10.77
CA LEU A 40 7.48 2.53 -11.46
C LEU A 40 6.18 3.29 -11.83
N ASP A 41 5.45 2.78 -12.82
CA ASP A 41 4.09 3.24 -13.18
C ASP A 41 3.09 2.06 -13.15
N PRO A 42 2.16 1.99 -12.16
CA PRO A 42 2.09 2.84 -10.97
C PRO A 42 3.28 2.60 -10.02
N PRO A 43 3.60 3.57 -9.13
CA PRO A 43 4.64 3.40 -8.13
C PRO A 43 4.26 2.33 -7.10
N ARG A 44 5.25 1.76 -6.42
CA ARG A 44 5.04 0.91 -5.23
C ARG A 44 5.23 1.73 -3.96
N LEU A 45 4.39 2.76 -3.81
CA LEU A 45 4.53 3.81 -2.79
C LEU A 45 4.32 3.29 -1.36
N GLU A 46 3.52 2.24 -1.17
CA GLU A 46 3.41 1.51 0.10
C GLU A 46 4.79 1.05 0.57
N LEU A 47 5.53 0.36 -0.29
CA LEU A 47 6.83 -0.20 0.05
C LEU A 47 7.86 0.90 0.30
N ALA A 48 7.88 1.92 -0.56
CA ALA A 48 8.76 3.07 -0.38
C ALA A 48 8.49 3.76 0.98
N THR A 49 7.21 3.99 1.31
CA THR A 49 6.79 4.61 2.58
C THR A 49 7.18 3.76 3.79
N LEU A 50 6.99 2.44 3.73
CA LEU A 50 7.35 1.53 4.82
C LEU A 50 8.86 1.40 5.00
N ALA A 51 9.66 1.45 3.93
CA ALA A 51 11.11 1.48 4.00
C ALA A 51 11.61 2.81 4.59
N LEU A 52 10.99 3.95 4.23
CA LEU A 52 11.26 5.26 4.85
C LEU A 52 10.94 5.24 6.35
N ASP A 53 9.78 4.68 6.75
CA ASP A 53 9.40 4.53 8.17
C ASP A 53 10.42 3.69 8.94
N GLU A 54 10.89 2.59 8.37
CA GLU A 54 11.95 1.78 8.98
C GLU A 54 13.27 2.55 9.12
N LEU A 55 13.66 3.36 8.13
CA LEU A 55 14.83 4.24 8.25
C LEU A 55 14.65 5.28 9.36
N ASN A 56 13.46 5.87 9.50
CA ASN A 56 13.14 6.81 10.58
C ASN A 56 13.25 6.15 11.96
N ILE A 57 12.71 4.95 12.12
CA ILE A 57 12.82 4.16 13.36
C ILE A 57 14.28 3.90 13.73
N ARG A 58 15.15 3.68 12.74
CA ARG A 58 16.60 3.48 12.95
C ARG A 58 17.38 4.77 13.20
N GLY A 59 16.73 5.94 13.11
CA GLY A 59 17.29 7.26 13.42
C GLY A 59 17.23 8.25 12.24
N LEU A 60 16.95 9.52 12.55
CA LEU A 60 16.73 10.60 11.58
C LEU A 60 17.82 10.74 10.50
N ASN A 61 19.10 10.65 10.89
CA ASN A 61 20.23 10.72 9.96
C ASN A 61 20.18 9.64 8.87
N ARG A 62 19.54 8.50 9.14
CA ARG A 62 19.40 7.41 8.15
C ARG A 62 18.30 7.71 7.14
N ALA A 63 17.23 8.36 7.56
CA ALA A 63 16.08 8.72 6.73
C ALA A 63 16.34 9.94 5.83
N HIS A 64 17.25 10.86 6.22
CA HIS A 64 17.61 12.03 5.42
C HIS A 64 18.05 11.69 3.98
N ALA A 65 18.64 10.51 3.75
CA ALA A 65 19.03 10.09 2.41
C ALA A 65 17.86 9.59 1.55
N ALA A 66 16.74 9.20 2.16
CA ALA A 66 15.55 8.73 1.44
C ALA A 66 14.60 9.88 1.07
N LEU A 67 14.52 10.95 1.87
CA LEU A 67 13.61 12.07 1.62
C LEU A 67 13.80 12.74 0.25
N PRO A 68 15.03 13.01 -0.24
CA PRO A 68 15.24 13.57 -1.58
C PRO A 68 14.65 12.70 -2.69
N LEU A 69 14.67 11.37 -2.55
CA LEU A 69 14.11 10.45 -3.57
C LEU A 69 12.60 10.68 -3.78
N PHE A 70 11.85 10.94 -2.71
CA PHE A 70 10.42 11.27 -2.80
C PHE A 70 10.19 12.65 -3.43
N VAL A 71 11.06 13.63 -3.11
CA VAL A 71 10.99 14.98 -3.66
C VAL A 71 11.30 14.98 -5.15
N GLU A 72 12.37 14.31 -5.57
CA GLU A 72 12.79 14.16 -6.96
C GLU A 72 11.74 13.42 -7.80
N ALA A 73 11.11 12.40 -7.24
CA ALA A 73 9.98 11.72 -7.88
C ALA A 73 8.71 12.57 -7.93
N GLY A 74 8.61 13.65 -7.15
CA GLY A 74 7.40 14.45 -7.01
C GLY A 74 6.23 13.71 -6.34
N ILE A 75 6.53 12.64 -5.58
CA ILE A 75 5.55 11.76 -4.96
C ILE A 75 5.80 11.78 -3.44
N PRO A 76 4.95 12.41 -2.63
CA PRO A 76 5.15 12.41 -1.18
C PRO A 76 4.87 11.02 -0.57
N PRO A 77 5.48 10.66 0.57
CA PRO A 77 5.17 9.43 1.29
C PRO A 77 3.73 9.43 1.83
N ILE A 78 3.17 8.24 2.09
CA ILE A 78 1.82 8.09 2.64
C ILE A 78 1.86 8.33 4.16
N GLY A 79 1.72 9.59 4.58
CA GLY A 79 1.94 10.00 5.98
C GLY A 79 1.10 9.24 7.03
N TRP A 80 -0.11 8.81 6.70
CA TRP A 80 -0.98 8.07 7.62
C TRP A 80 -0.71 6.56 7.65
N LEU A 81 0.06 6.01 6.71
CA LEU A 81 0.19 4.56 6.52
C LEU A 81 0.80 3.84 7.74
N PRO A 82 1.91 4.31 8.36
CA PRO A 82 2.48 3.63 9.52
C PRO A 82 1.50 3.54 10.70
N ALA A 83 0.75 4.61 10.97
CA ALA A 83 -0.25 4.63 12.04
C ALA A 83 -1.45 3.72 11.73
N ALA A 84 -1.97 3.77 10.50
CA ALA A 84 -3.04 2.88 10.06
C ALA A 84 -2.63 1.40 10.18
N ARG A 85 -1.39 1.09 9.80
CA ARG A 85 -0.84 -0.27 9.85
C ARG A 85 -0.75 -0.81 11.28
N ARG A 86 -0.26 -0.01 12.24
CA ARG A 86 -0.27 -0.37 13.66
C ARG A 86 -1.69 -0.64 14.16
N ASN A 87 -2.62 0.28 13.88
CA ASN A 87 -4.00 0.16 14.34
C ASN A 87 -4.68 -1.11 13.80
N VAL A 88 -4.53 -1.43 12.51
CA VAL A 88 -5.16 -2.65 11.96
C VAL A 88 -4.52 -3.92 12.51
N LEU A 89 -3.21 -3.96 12.71
CA LEU A 89 -2.53 -5.14 13.27
C LEU A 89 -2.87 -5.37 14.75
N GLU A 90 -3.10 -4.30 15.51
CA GLU A 90 -3.46 -4.36 16.93
C GLU A 90 -4.94 -4.69 17.14
N GLN A 91 -5.83 -4.07 16.36
CA GLN A 91 -7.27 -4.13 16.60
C GLN A 91 -7.97 -5.26 15.83
N LEU A 92 -7.48 -5.61 14.64
CA LEU A 92 -8.12 -6.60 13.80
C LEU A 92 -7.43 -7.95 13.96
N ARG A 93 -8.23 -9.00 14.15
CA ARG A 93 -7.73 -10.37 14.17
C ARG A 93 -8.01 -11.05 12.84
N PRO A 94 -7.10 -11.93 12.36
CA PRO A 94 -7.39 -12.76 11.20
C PRO A 94 -8.67 -13.55 11.44
N PRO A 95 -9.51 -13.74 10.40
CA PRO A 95 -10.72 -14.53 10.52
C PRO A 95 -10.39 -15.97 10.96
N ALA A 96 -11.20 -16.51 11.86
CA ALA A 96 -11.03 -17.87 12.38
C ALA A 96 -11.23 -18.95 11.30
N THR A 97 -12.01 -18.65 10.26
CA THR A 97 -12.28 -19.58 9.16
C THR A 97 -11.41 -19.30 7.96
N ARG A 98 -10.67 -20.34 7.52
CA ARG A 98 -9.91 -20.32 6.26
C ARG A 98 -10.77 -20.63 5.03
N ARG A 99 -12.07 -20.93 5.20
CA ARG A 99 -12.98 -21.31 4.10
C ARG A 99 -13.73 -20.12 3.49
N GLY A 100 -13.33 -18.89 3.82
CA GLY A 100 -13.88 -17.68 3.24
C GLY A 100 -13.69 -17.61 1.72
N ARG A 101 -14.72 -17.13 1.00
CA ARG A 101 -14.62 -16.82 -0.43
C ARG A 101 -14.36 -15.33 -0.69
N GLY A 102 -14.53 -14.49 0.33
CA GLY A 102 -14.28 -13.06 0.24
C GLY A 102 -12.81 -12.71 0.43
N ARG A 103 -12.39 -11.63 -0.22
CA ARG A 103 -11.08 -11.01 -0.06
C ARG A 103 -11.26 -9.52 0.18
N LEU A 104 -10.83 -9.06 1.34
CA LEU A 104 -10.64 -7.65 1.66
C LEU A 104 -9.52 -7.10 0.78
N TYR A 105 -9.67 -5.87 0.33
CA TYR A 105 -8.60 -5.12 -0.33
C TYR A 105 -8.70 -3.64 0.04
N VAL A 106 -7.54 -2.98 0.07
CA VAL A 106 -7.43 -1.54 0.28
C VAL A 106 -6.66 -0.95 -0.90
N ILE A 107 -7.21 0.10 -1.49
CA ILE A 107 -6.63 0.81 -2.63
C ILE A 107 -6.21 2.19 -2.16
N LEU A 108 -4.96 2.55 -2.42
CA LEU A 108 -4.48 3.92 -2.31
C LEU A 108 -5.06 4.75 -3.46
N ARG A 109 -5.53 5.97 -3.16
CA ARG A 109 -5.99 6.91 -4.18
C ARG A 109 -5.53 8.33 -3.90
N ASP A 110 -5.30 9.09 -4.97
CA ASP A 110 -5.13 10.55 -4.90
C ASP A 110 -6.50 11.28 -5.03
N GLY A 111 -6.43 12.58 -5.31
CA GLY A 111 -7.59 13.42 -5.63
C GLY A 111 -8.17 14.16 -4.43
N TYR A 112 -7.44 14.18 -3.31
CA TYR A 112 -7.75 15.02 -2.15
C TYR A 112 -6.81 16.24 -2.14
N THR A 113 -7.29 17.37 -1.60
CA THR A 113 -6.53 18.62 -1.49
C THR A 113 -5.46 18.50 -0.41
N GLU A 114 -4.42 19.36 -0.46
CA GLU A 114 -3.39 19.42 0.60
C GLU A 114 -4.01 19.62 2.00
N SER A 115 -5.12 20.34 2.09
CA SER A 115 -5.90 20.54 3.33
C SER A 115 -6.60 19.28 3.86
N ASN A 116 -6.86 18.29 3.02
CA ASN A 116 -7.54 17.03 3.38
C ASN A 116 -6.59 15.81 3.35
N GLY A 117 -5.29 16.05 3.18
CA GLY A 117 -4.27 15.02 2.97
C GLY A 117 -4.17 14.58 1.51
N HIS A 118 -2.96 14.42 0.99
CA HIS A 118 -2.70 14.10 -0.41
C HIS A 118 -3.27 12.72 -0.87
N TYR A 119 -3.41 11.78 0.07
CA TYR A 119 -3.87 10.41 -0.20
C TYR A 119 -5.05 10.01 0.66
N GLY A 120 -5.98 9.26 0.06
CA GLY A 120 -7.04 8.53 0.76
C GLY A 120 -6.96 7.02 0.54
N ALA A 121 -7.70 6.26 1.35
CA ALA A 121 -7.84 4.82 1.20
C ALA A 121 -9.27 4.46 0.78
N TYR A 122 -9.42 3.56 -0.19
CA TYR A 122 -10.68 2.93 -0.52
C TYR A 122 -10.63 1.47 -0.07
N VAL A 123 -11.64 1.04 0.70
CA VAL A 123 -11.75 -0.33 1.22
C VAL A 123 -12.88 -1.05 0.51
N GLY A 124 -12.67 -2.32 0.14
CA GLY A 124 -13.72 -3.14 -0.45
C GLY A 124 -13.51 -4.62 -0.23
N VAL A 125 -14.53 -5.40 -0.59
CA VAL A 125 -14.51 -6.87 -0.56
C VAL A 125 -14.83 -7.41 -1.94
N THR A 126 -14.22 -8.53 -2.32
CA THR A 126 -14.48 -9.20 -3.60
C THR A 126 -14.36 -10.72 -3.49
N GLY A 127 -15.09 -11.45 -4.35
CA GLY A 127 -14.87 -12.89 -4.56
C GLY A 127 -13.73 -13.20 -5.55
N LYS A 128 -13.24 -12.20 -6.30
CA LYS A 128 -12.15 -12.33 -7.29
C LYS A 128 -10.79 -12.29 -6.61
N ARG A 129 -9.69 -12.43 -7.37
CA ARG A 129 -8.37 -11.99 -6.91
C ARG A 129 -8.40 -10.46 -6.75
N VAL A 130 -7.69 -9.95 -5.75
CA VAL A 130 -7.73 -8.52 -5.40
C VAL A 130 -7.08 -7.67 -6.49
N GLU A 131 -6.06 -8.20 -7.15
CA GLU A 131 -5.36 -7.60 -8.28
C GLU A 131 -6.31 -7.43 -9.48
N ASP A 132 -7.04 -8.49 -9.83
CA ASP A 132 -8.02 -8.46 -10.92
C ASP A 132 -9.12 -7.43 -10.63
N ARG A 133 -9.59 -7.38 -9.36
CA ARG A 133 -10.59 -6.40 -8.94
C ARG A 133 -10.06 -4.96 -8.97
N PHE A 134 -8.81 -4.75 -8.59
CA PHE A 134 -8.16 -3.44 -8.70
C PHE A 134 -8.09 -2.97 -10.16
N VAL A 135 -7.67 -3.85 -11.07
CA VAL A 135 -7.61 -3.54 -12.51
C VAL A 135 -9.00 -3.20 -13.07
N GLU A 136 -10.05 -3.91 -12.65
CA GLU A 136 -11.43 -3.55 -13.00
C GLU A 136 -11.80 -2.13 -12.55
N HIS A 137 -11.48 -1.76 -11.31
CA HIS A 137 -11.71 -0.40 -10.80
C HIS A 137 -10.97 0.64 -11.65
N ARG A 138 -9.69 0.40 -11.96
CA ARG A 138 -8.88 1.29 -12.81
C ARG A 138 -9.40 1.39 -14.25
N ARG A 139 -10.04 0.35 -14.77
CA ARG A 139 -10.70 0.35 -16.09
C ARG A 139 -12.11 0.93 -16.07
N GLY A 140 -12.66 1.28 -14.92
CA GLY A 140 -14.03 1.80 -14.79
C GLY A 140 -15.11 0.72 -14.75
N ILE A 141 -14.74 -0.56 -14.65
CA ILE A 141 -15.67 -1.69 -14.67
C ILE A 141 -16.20 -1.91 -13.25
N ARG A 142 -17.48 -1.56 -13.03
CA ARG A 142 -18.11 -1.60 -11.69
C ARG A 142 -17.23 -0.90 -10.65
N ALA A 143 -16.69 0.26 -11.04
CA ALA A 143 -15.67 0.95 -10.27
C ALA A 143 -16.26 1.70 -9.07
N GLY A 144 -15.54 1.71 -7.95
CA GLY A 144 -15.79 2.66 -6.86
C GLY A 144 -15.59 4.10 -7.36
N ARG A 145 -16.35 5.04 -6.81
CA ARG A 145 -16.38 6.43 -7.27
C ARG A 145 -14.97 7.02 -7.35
N GLY A 146 -14.55 7.45 -8.54
CA GLY A 146 -13.25 8.10 -8.79
C GLY A 146 -12.05 7.16 -8.94
N LEU A 147 -12.16 5.85 -8.68
CA LEU A 147 -11.00 4.94 -8.73
C LEU A 147 -10.42 4.77 -10.14
N LYS A 148 -11.26 4.89 -11.18
CA LYS A 148 -10.83 4.88 -12.59
C LYS A 148 -9.76 5.93 -12.87
N HIS A 149 -9.82 7.08 -12.20
CA HIS A 149 -8.90 8.18 -12.42
C HIS A 149 -7.86 8.28 -11.30
N HIS A 150 -8.28 8.06 -10.05
CA HIS A 150 -7.47 8.36 -8.86
C HIS A 150 -6.82 7.16 -8.17
N GLY A 151 -7.18 5.92 -8.51
CA GLY A 151 -6.56 4.74 -7.91
C GLY A 151 -5.09 4.61 -8.30
N ILE A 152 -4.22 4.34 -7.31
CA ILE A 152 -2.76 4.26 -7.47
C ILE A 152 -2.30 2.80 -7.38
N GLU A 153 -2.46 2.17 -6.21
CA GLU A 153 -1.99 0.81 -5.94
C GLU A 153 -2.81 0.10 -4.85
N LEU A 154 -2.53 -1.18 -4.64
CA LEU A 154 -3.05 -1.96 -3.50
C LEU A 154 -2.13 -1.80 -2.27
N LEU A 155 -2.72 -1.60 -1.09
CA LEU A 155 -2.01 -1.49 0.18
C LEU A 155 -2.03 -2.81 0.95
N TYR A 156 -1.19 -3.77 0.55
CA TYR A 156 -1.17 -5.13 1.10
C TYR A 156 -0.94 -5.18 2.62
N SER A 157 -0.20 -4.20 3.14
CA SER A 157 0.03 -4.04 4.58
C SER A 157 -1.25 -3.93 5.40
N LEU A 158 -2.34 -3.44 4.79
CA LEU A 158 -3.59 -3.19 5.50
C LEU A 158 -4.56 -4.37 5.48
N PHE A 159 -4.37 -5.36 4.61
CA PHE A 159 -5.36 -6.41 4.42
C PHE A 159 -4.83 -7.81 4.12
N ALA A 160 -3.61 -7.97 3.59
CA ALA A 160 -3.17 -9.24 3.00
C ALA A 160 -3.22 -10.40 3.99
N TRP A 161 -2.80 -10.13 5.23
CA TRP A 161 -2.76 -11.09 6.33
C TRP A 161 -4.15 -11.49 6.86
N ALA A 162 -5.21 -10.73 6.54
CA ALA A 162 -6.58 -10.98 6.97
C ALA A 162 -7.37 -11.84 5.98
N ASN A 163 -6.83 -12.08 4.78
CA ASN A 163 -7.50 -12.86 3.75
C ASN A 163 -7.22 -14.36 3.85
N PRO A 164 -8.19 -15.23 3.49
CA PRO A 164 -9.55 -14.90 3.05
C PRO A 164 -10.49 -14.56 4.22
N ILE A 165 -11.53 -13.77 3.96
CA ILE A 165 -12.59 -13.42 4.94
C ILE A 165 -13.90 -14.17 4.62
N PRO A 166 -14.79 -14.39 5.62
CA PRO A 166 -16.14 -14.89 5.35
C PRO A 166 -16.80 -14.07 4.23
N GLY A 167 -17.32 -14.76 3.22
CA GLY A 167 -18.03 -14.09 2.12
C GLY A 167 -19.46 -13.79 2.56
N GLY A 168 -19.95 -12.58 2.29
CA GLY A 168 -21.39 -12.38 2.17
C GLY A 168 -21.86 -13.15 0.95
N SER A 169 -22.77 -14.10 1.16
CA SER A 169 -23.53 -14.80 0.12
C SER A 169 -24.32 -13.82 -0.72
#